data_AF-A0A1G7SVV2-F1
#
_entry.id   AF-A0A1G7SVV2-F1
#
_cell.length_a   1.000
_cell.length_b   1.000
_cell.length_c   1.000
_cell.angle_alpha   90.00
_cell.angle_beta   90.00
_cell.angle_gamma   90.00
#
_symmetry.space_group_name_H-M   'P 1'
#
loop_
_entity.id
_entity.type
_entity.pdbx_description
1 polymer ?
#
loop_
_entity_poly.entity_id
_entity_poly.type
_entity_poly.pdbx_seq_one_letter_code
_entity_poly.pdbx_strand_id
1 'polypeptide(L)'
;MLTATVPLTGETLPDLAEGLDIPCRTHNPDLWFADAPADLEKAKSFCGTCPVLAECLAGALARHEPWGVWGGEIFERGVVIARKRPRGRPRKDASVVTTGKTEAAA
;
A
#
# COMPACT_ATOMS: atom_id res chain seq x y z
N MET A 1 17.59 -46.79 -11.28
CA MET A 1 16.50 -45.93 -10.77
C MET A 1 16.85 -45.56 -9.34
N LEU A 2 17.39 -44.35 -9.11
CA LEU A 2 17.70 -43.89 -7.75
C LEU A 2 16.41 -43.37 -7.12
N THR A 3 15.86 -44.12 -6.18
CA THR A 3 14.88 -43.59 -5.22
C THR A 3 15.62 -42.71 -4.24
N ALA A 4 15.47 -41.39 -4.37
CA ALA A 4 16.00 -40.44 -3.39
C ALA A 4 15.16 -40.57 -2.10
N THR A 5 15.71 -41.23 -1.09
CA THR A 5 15.18 -41.21 0.28
C THR A 5 15.48 -39.83 0.87
N VAL A 6 14.45 -38.98 0.99
CA VAL A 6 14.56 -37.71 1.71
C VAL A 6 14.66 -38.03 3.21
N PRO A 7 15.71 -37.58 3.93
CA PRO A 7 15.80 -37.82 5.37
C PRO A 7 14.74 -36.97 6.10
N LEU A 8 13.95 -37.63 6.96
CA LEU A 8 13.01 -37.04 7.92
C LEU A 8 13.75 -36.44 9.13
N THR A 9 14.89 -35.79 8.92
CA THR A 9 15.51 -34.97 9.97
C THR A 9 14.79 -33.63 9.94
N GLY A 10 13.98 -33.39 10.98
CA GLY A 10 13.35 -32.10 11.26
C GLY A 10 14.37 -31.02 11.59
N GLU A 11 15.27 -30.75 10.65
CA GLU A 11 16.02 -29.51 10.62
C GLU A 11 15.11 -28.51 9.96
N THR A 12 14.41 -27.76 10.80
CA THR A 12 13.69 -26.54 10.47
C THR A 12 14.59 -25.74 9.54
N LEU A 13 14.29 -25.74 8.24
CA LEU A 13 14.84 -24.74 7.33
C LEU A 13 14.61 -23.40 8.03
N PRO A 14 15.63 -22.55 8.24
CA PRO A 14 15.41 -21.24 8.84
C PRO A 14 14.30 -20.60 8.04
N ASP A 15 13.21 -20.27 8.74
CA ASP A 15 12.02 -19.68 8.14
C ASP A 15 12.50 -18.44 7.36
N LEU A 16 12.52 -18.54 6.04
CA LEU A 16 13.00 -17.46 5.17
C LEU A 16 12.12 -16.20 5.28
N ALA A 17 11.05 -16.26 6.09
CA ALA A 17 10.14 -15.18 6.41
C ALA A 17 10.34 -14.58 7.82
N GLU A 18 11.24 -15.13 8.65
CA GLU A 18 11.52 -14.64 10.00
C GLU A 18 12.34 -13.34 9.90
N GLY A 19 11.64 -12.20 9.81
CA GLY A 19 12.26 -10.88 9.83
C GLY A 19 12.18 -10.08 8.54
N LEU A 20 11.28 -10.41 7.60
CA LEU A 20 10.95 -9.47 6.54
C LEU A 20 10.26 -8.24 7.16
N ASP A 21 10.88 -7.07 7.01
CA ASP A 21 10.25 -5.79 7.38
C ASP A 21 9.03 -5.56 6.49
N ILE A 22 7.86 -5.92 7.01
CA ILE A 22 6.56 -5.76 6.37
C ILE A 22 5.86 -4.60 7.09
N PRO A 23 5.83 -3.40 6.50
CA PRO A 23 5.40 -2.20 7.20
C PRO A 23 3.98 -2.26 7.77
N CYS A 24 3.04 -2.92 7.07
CA CYS A 24 1.67 -3.09 7.56
C CYS A 24 1.53 -4.04 8.76
N ARG A 25 2.58 -4.81 9.09
CA ARG A 25 2.65 -5.67 10.29
C ARG A 25 3.41 -5.01 11.44
N THR A 26 4.34 -4.10 11.12
CA THR A 26 5.22 -3.46 12.12
C THR A 26 4.69 -2.10 12.60
N HIS A 27 3.86 -1.41 11.81
CA HIS A 27 3.18 -0.18 12.19
C HIS A 27 1.71 -0.43 12.60
N ASN A 28 1.02 0.62 13.08
CA ASN A 28 -0.41 0.54 13.41
C ASN A 28 -1.23 0.13 12.16
N PRO A 29 -1.93 -1.04 12.18
CA PRO A 29 -2.69 -1.52 11.03
C PRO A 29 -3.84 -0.60 10.63
N ASP A 30 -4.43 0.13 11.58
CA ASP A 30 -5.54 1.06 11.30
C ASP A 30 -5.16 2.14 10.27
N LEU A 31 -3.86 2.44 10.13
CA LEU A 31 -3.37 3.42 9.17
C LEU A 31 -3.62 2.99 7.72
N TRP A 32 -3.51 1.69 7.41
CA TRP A 32 -3.77 1.14 6.06
C TRP A 32 -5.26 1.16 5.70
N PHE A 33 -6.11 1.31 6.70
CA PHE A 33 -7.56 1.37 6.58
C PHE A 33 -8.09 2.76 6.99
N ALA A 34 -7.22 3.77 7.05
CA ALA A 34 -7.62 5.08 7.52
C ALA A 34 -8.63 5.74 6.59
N ASP A 35 -9.52 6.54 7.17
CA ASP A 35 -10.53 7.23 6.39
C ASP A 35 -10.01 8.56 5.81
N ALA A 36 -9.05 9.17 6.49
CA ALA A 36 -8.42 10.43 6.12
C ALA A 36 -7.45 10.24 4.95
N PRO A 37 -7.53 11.05 3.89
CA PRO A 37 -6.61 10.96 2.76
C PRO A 37 -5.13 11.07 3.15
N ALA A 38 -4.79 11.94 4.11
CA ALA A 38 -3.39 12.11 4.55
C ALA A 38 -2.81 10.83 5.18
N ASP A 39 -3.63 10.09 5.92
CA ASP A 39 -3.20 8.86 6.58
C ASP A 39 -3.03 7.71 5.58
N LEU A 40 -3.90 7.62 4.57
CA LEU A 40 -3.74 6.66 3.46
C LEU A 40 -2.47 6.94 2.65
N GLU A 41 -2.15 8.20 2.39
CA GLU A 41 -0.90 8.57 1.71
C GLU A 41 0.32 8.20 2.56
N LYS A 42 0.22 8.34 3.88
CA LYS A 42 1.27 7.92 4.82
C LYS A 42 1.44 6.39 4.79
N ALA A 43 0.37 5.61 4.86
CA ALA A 43 0.43 4.16 4.71
C ALA A 43 1.01 3.74 3.35
N LYS A 44 0.60 4.40 2.25
CA LYS A 44 1.15 4.17 0.91
C LYS A 44 2.66 4.41 0.86
N SER A 45 3.16 5.46 1.52
CA SER A 45 4.60 5.74 1.58
C SER A 45 5.39 4.64 2.29
N PHE A 46 4.81 4.02 3.33
CA PHE A 46 5.44 2.90 4.03
C PHE A 46 5.49 1.66 3.16
N CYS A 47 4.49 1.41 2.31
CA CYS A 47 4.51 0.27 1.41
C CYS A 47 5.69 0.26 0.42
N GLY A 48 6.28 1.42 0.08
CA GLY A 48 7.28 1.54 -1.00
C GLY A 48 8.55 0.70 -0.83
N THR A 49 8.89 0.30 0.39
CA THR A 49 10.06 -0.56 0.69
C THR A 49 9.69 -2.01 0.99
N CYS A 50 8.40 -2.36 0.89
CA CYS A 50 7.92 -3.68 1.28
C CYS A 50 8.39 -4.77 0.30
N PRO A 51 8.99 -5.88 0.78
CA PRO A 51 9.52 -6.93 -0.09
C PRO A 51 8.46 -7.70 -0.88
N VAL A 52 7.19 -7.62 -0.46
CA VAL A 52 6.06 -8.34 -1.07
C VAL A 52 5.07 -7.40 -1.76
N LEU A 53 5.51 -6.19 -2.16
CA LEU A 53 4.65 -5.16 -2.75
C LEU A 53 3.83 -5.68 -3.94
N ALA A 54 4.50 -6.34 -4.90
CA ALA A 54 3.86 -6.83 -6.12
C ALA A 54 2.81 -7.93 -5.83
N GLU A 55 3.17 -8.93 -5.01
CA GLU A 55 2.27 -10.01 -4.63
C GLU A 55 1.08 -9.51 -3.79
N CYS A 56 1.32 -8.54 -2.91
CA CYS A 56 0.29 -7.88 -2.13
C CYS A 56 -0.72 -7.14 -3.03
N LEU A 57 -0.23 -6.40 -4.03
CA LEU A 57 -1.09 -5.71 -5.00
C LEU A 57 -1.90 -6.70 -5.84
N ALA A 58 -1.25 -7.74 -6.36
CA ALA A 58 -1.91 -8.78 -7.14
C ALA A 58 -3.03 -9.48 -6.36
N GLY A 59 -2.76 -9.83 -5.09
CA GLY A 59 -3.74 -10.41 -4.19
C GLY A 59 -4.92 -9.48 -3.90
N ALA A 60 -4.66 -8.18 -3.70
CA ALA A 60 -5.72 -7.21 -3.45
C ALA A 60 -6.63 -6.99 -4.66
N LEU A 61 -6.06 -6.95 -5.87
CA LEU A 61 -6.81 -6.90 -7.12
C LEU A 61 -7.68 -8.14 -7.31
N ALA A 62 -7.12 -9.34 -7.09
CA ALA A 62 -7.85 -10.59 -7.23
C ALA A 62 -9.05 -10.71 -6.26
N ARG A 63 -8.92 -10.17 -5.05
CA ARG A 63 -10.00 -10.15 -4.05
C ARG A 63 -10.96 -8.97 -4.20
N HIS A 64 -10.70 -8.05 -5.13
CA HIS A 64 -11.44 -6.81 -5.27
C HIS A 64 -11.54 -6.06 -3.93
N GLU A 65 -10.39 -5.90 -3.25
CA GLU A 65 -10.34 -5.28 -1.91
C GLU A 65 -11.10 -3.94 -1.92
N PRO A 66 -12.15 -3.79 -1.09
CA PRO A 66 -13.10 -2.71 -1.29
C PRO A 66 -12.53 -1.34 -0.89
N TRP A 67 -11.52 -1.30 -0.03
CA TRP A 67 -10.88 -0.08 0.46
C TRP A 67 -9.52 -0.36 1.14
N GLY A 68 -8.75 0.71 1.36
CA GLY A 68 -7.49 0.68 2.11
C GLY A 68 -6.25 0.76 1.21
N VAL A 69 -5.08 0.67 1.81
CA VAL A 69 -3.79 0.63 1.10
C VAL A 69 -3.34 -0.81 0.92
N TRP A 70 -3.02 -1.20 -0.31
CA TRP A 70 -2.56 -2.53 -0.66
C TRP A 70 -1.47 -2.45 -1.70
N GLY A 71 -0.33 -3.10 -1.46
CA GLY A 71 0.79 -3.15 -2.42
C GLY A 71 1.22 -1.78 -2.96
N GLY A 72 1.20 -0.74 -2.12
CA GLY A 72 1.56 0.62 -2.53
C GLY A 72 0.45 1.40 -3.23
N GLU A 73 -0.77 0.88 -3.31
CA GLU A 73 -1.90 1.55 -3.95
C GLU A 73 -3.08 1.76 -3.02
N ILE A 74 -3.84 2.83 -3.26
CA ILE A 74 -5.06 3.13 -2.51
C ILE A 74 -6.25 2.54 -3.26
N PHE A 75 -7.07 1.77 -2.56
CA PHE A 75 -8.31 1.21 -3.06
C PHE A 75 -9.50 2.02 -2.54
N GLU A 76 -10.46 2.27 -3.42
CA GLU A 76 -11.77 2.81 -3.07
C GLU A 76 -12.82 2.14 -3.95
N ARG A 77 -13.81 1.49 -3.34
CA ARG A 77 -14.88 0.75 -4.05
C ARG A 77 -14.34 -0.32 -4.99
N GLY A 78 -13.24 -0.99 -4.59
CA GLY A 78 -12.63 -2.06 -5.37
C GLY A 78 -11.77 -1.60 -6.55
N VAL A 79 -11.55 -0.29 -6.72
CA VAL A 79 -10.68 0.25 -7.77
C VAL A 79 -9.48 0.99 -7.17
N VAL A 80 -8.35 0.91 -7.87
CA VAL A 80 -7.15 1.68 -7.53
C VAL A 80 -7.37 3.15 -7.88
N ILE A 81 -7.09 4.04 -6.93
CA ILE A 81 -7.14 5.49 -7.11
C ILE A 81 -5.79 6.11 -6.75
N ALA A 82 -5.45 7.21 -7.42
CA ALA A 82 -4.20 7.91 -7.13
C ALA A 82 -4.20 8.52 -5.71
N ARG A 83 -5.32 9.16 -5.32
CA ARG A 83 -5.56 9.76 -3.99
C ARG A 83 -7.04 9.72 -3.63
N LYS A 84 -7.35 9.48 -2.35
CA LYS A 84 -8.72 9.56 -1.83
C LYS A 84 -9.19 11.00 -1.71
N ARG A 85 -10.40 11.29 -2.17
CA ARG A 85 -11.02 12.61 -1.98
C ARG A 85 -11.49 12.78 -0.53
N PRO A 86 -11.23 13.92 0.13
CA PRO A 86 -11.81 14.19 1.45
C PRO A 86 -13.33 14.06 1.43
N ARG A 87 -13.90 13.46 2.48
CA ARG A 87 -15.35 13.42 2.67
C ARG A 87 -15.89 14.84 2.90
N GLY A 88 -17.14 15.04 2.54
CA GLY A 88 -17.85 16.31 2.71
C GLY A 88 -17.89 17.20 1.46
N ARG A 89 -18.62 18.31 1.61
CA ARG A 89 -18.76 19.32 0.55
C ARG A 89 -17.38 19.87 0.21
N PRO A 90 -16.98 19.92 -1.07
CA PRO A 90 -15.75 20.62 -1.44
C PRO A 90 -15.78 22.02 -0.84
N ARG A 91 -14.67 22.45 -0.24
CA ARG A 91 -14.56 23.84 0.22
C ARG A 91 -14.74 24.74 -1.00
N LYS A 92 -15.52 25.80 -0.85
CA LYS A 92 -15.82 26.77 -1.90
C LYS A 92 -14.55 27.32 -2.55
N ASP A 93 -13.46 27.36 -1.79
CA ASP A 93 -12.18 27.94 -2.20
C ASP A 93 -11.21 26.91 -2.82
N ALA A 94 -11.52 25.60 -2.76
CA ALA A 94 -10.66 24.56 -3.34
C ALA A 94 -10.67 24.55 -4.88
N SER A 95 -11.68 25.17 -5.50
CA SER A 95 -11.74 25.37 -6.96
C SER A 95 -11.01 26.64 -7.42
N VAL A 96 -10.49 27.47 -6.51
CA VAL A 96 -9.81 28.74 -6.83
C VAL A 96 -8.29 28.58 -6.71
N VAL A 97 -7.74 27.49 -7.25
CA VAL A 97 -6.31 27.38 -7.55
C VAL A 97 -6.18 27.22 -9.06
N THR A 98 -6.38 28.34 -9.76
CA THR A 98 -6.02 28.51 -11.16
C THR A 98 -4.89 29.51 -11.21
N THR A 99 -3.74 29.05 -11.70
CA THR A 99 -2.81 29.74 -12.59
C THR A 99 -2.46 31.20 -12.27
N GLY A 100 -1.17 31.44 -11.99
CA GLY A 100 -0.54 32.71 -12.38
C GLY A 100 0.55 33.23 -11.44
N LYS A 101 1.80 32.86 -11.72
CA LYS A 101 2.88 33.85 -11.91
C LYS A 101 4.07 33.18 -12.60
N THR A 102 4.04 33.13 -13.92
CA THR A 102 5.27 33.30 -14.70
C THR A 102 5.56 34.78 -14.67
N GLU A 103 6.72 35.18 -14.16
CA GLU A 103 7.33 36.46 -14.53
C GLU A 103 8.85 36.33 -14.35
N ALA A 104 9.51 36.20 -15.50
CA ALA A 104 10.88 36.61 -15.71
C ALA A 104 10.95 38.13 -15.67
N ALA A 105 11.96 38.68 -14.99
CA ALA A 105 12.56 40.00 -15.15
C ALA A 105 13.67 40.09 -14.07
N ALA A 106 14.87 40.59 -14.29
CA ALA A 106 15.63 41.07 -15.45
C ALA A 106 17.10 41.07 -14.98
#